data_AF-A0A323TZ54-F1
#
_entry.id   AF-A0A323TZ54-F1
#
_cell.length_a   1.000
_cell.length_b   1.000
_cell.length_c   1.000
_cell.angle_alpha   90.00
_cell.angle_beta   90.00
_cell.angle_gamma   90.00
#
_symmetry.space_group_name_H-M   'P 1'
#
loop_
_entity.id
_entity.type
_entity.pdbx_description
1 polymer ?
#
loop_
_entity_poly.entity_id
_entity_poly.type
_entity_poly.pdbx_seq_one_letter_code
_entity_poly.pdbx_strand_id
1 'polypeptide(L)'
;MGSPHKPQSGSRISRRRVVSAGGVVLRVGRRGLEVLLVTLRQGAVWSLPKGQVEPGERYSETAVREVREETSVEARILAPLGRIRYHFTVRDEATPVAVTKEVHYFLMRYQAGEPKPQLAEVEGAEWVPVHVALSRLSYANEREMLHRALKRWEKPSRSLEATQA
;
A
#
# COMPACT_ATOMS: atom_id res chain seq x y z
N MET A 1 32.62 10.90 53.20
CA MET A 1 32.55 11.60 51.90
C MET A 1 32.34 10.57 50.81
N GLY A 2 31.15 10.54 50.21
CA GLY A 2 30.77 9.59 49.17
C GLY A 2 29.47 10.05 48.52
N SER A 3 29.55 11.19 47.82
CA SER A 3 28.47 11.74 47.00
C SER A 3 28.45 11.09 45.60
N PRO A 4 27.35 11.24 44.82
CA PRO A 4 26.66 10.13 44.17
C PRO A 4 26.72 10.09 42.63
N HIS A 5 26.24 8.96 42.07
CA HIS A 5 25.59 8.74 40.77
C HIS A 5 26.30 9.06 39.44
N LYS A 6 26.22 8.09 38.50
CA LYS A 6 25.62 8.36 37.18
C LYS A 6 24.94 7.09 36.60
N PRO A 7 23.69 7.17 36.15
CA PRO A 7 23.06 6.09 35.38
C PRO A 7 23.76 5.97 34.02
N GLN A 8 24.04 4.73 33.61
CA GLN A 8 24.67 4.46 32.31
C GLN A 8 23.73 4.85 31.17
N SER A 9 24.30 5.62 30.25
CA SER A 9 23.73 6.17 29.02
C SER A 9 22.86 5.17 28.25
N GLY A 10 21.55 5.42 28.20
CA GLY A 10 20.65 4.73 27.28
C GLY A 10 21.05 5.04 25.84
N SER A 11 21.36 4.02 25.04
CA SER A 11 21.56 4.16 23.59
C SER A 11 20.37 4.90 22.97
N ARG A 12 20.61 6.08 22.40
CA ARG A 12 19.58 6.91 21.75
C ARG A 12 19.12 6.22 20.48
N ILE A 13 18.04 5.44 20.55
CA ILE A 13 17.33 4.95 19.36
C ILE A 13 16.76 6.16 18.61
N SER A 14 17.20 6.36 17.36
CA SER A 14 16.61 7.37 16.47
C SER A 14 15.22 6.91 16.03
N ARG A 15 14.25 7.82 15.92
CA ARG A 15 12.88 7.51 15.49
C ARG A 15 12.57 8.20 14.17
N ARG A 16 12.02 7.45 13.21
CA ARG A 16 11.59 7.97 11.90
C ARG A 16 10.13 7.59 11.65
N ARG A 17 9.33 8.52 11.14
CA ARG A 17 7.98 8.25 10.65
C ARG A 17 8.00 8.28 9.13
N VAL A 18 7.40 7.28 8.50
CA VAL A 18 7.23 7.21 7.05
C VAL A 18 5.76 7.04 6.75
N VAL A 19 5.21 7.91 5.89
CA VAL A 19 3.81 7.85 5.46
C VAL A 19 3.77 7.49 3.99
N SER A 20 2.88 6.57 3.66
CA SER A 20 2.65 6.08 2.31
C SER A 20 1.17 6.05 1.97
N ALA A 21 0.87 5.97 0.69
CA ALA A 21 -0.47 5.69 0.21
C ALA A 21 -0.43 4.72 -0.97
N GLY A 22 -1.52 3.97 -1.17
CA GLY A 22 -1.59 2.92 -2.17
C GLY A 22 -3.02 2.49 -2.51
N GLY A 23 -3.15 1.55 -3.42
CA GLY A 23 -4.42 1.16 -4.01
C GLY A 23 -4.72 -0.33 -3.92
N VAL A 24 -5.97 -0.67 -3.61
CA VAL A 24 -6.57 -1.95 -4.02
C VAL A 24 -7.29 -1.68 -5.33
N VAL A 25 -6.60 -1.95 -6.44
CA VAL A 25 -7.13 -1.73 -7.79
C VAL A 25 -7.86 -2.98 -8.24
N LEU A 26 -9.16 -2.84 -8.51
CA LEU A 26 -10.00 -3.93 -8.99
C LEU A 26 -10.42 -3.73 -10.45
N ARG A 27 -10.48 -4.83 -11.19
CA ARG A 27 -11.09 -4.90 -12.52
C ARG A 27 -11.91 -6.17 -12.68
N VAL A 28 -12.88 -6.14 -13.60
CA VAL A 28 -13.56 -7.36 -14.05
C VAL A 28 -12.76 -7.91 -15.24
N GLY A 29 -12.02 -9.00 -15.00
CA GLY A 29 -11.31 -9.74 -16.03
C GLY A 29 -12.19 -10.81 -16.67
N ARG A 30 -11.60 -11.59 -17.58
CA ARG A 30 -12.31 -12.64 -18.33
C ARG A 30 -12.90 -13.74 -17.45
N ARG A 31 -12.28 -14.00 -16.30
CA ARG A 31 -12.65 -15.07 -15.35
C ARG A 31 -13.25 -14.53 -14.04
N GLY A 32 -13.71 -13.28 -14.05
CA GLY A 32 -14.28 -12.60 -12.89
C GLY A 32 -13.36 -11.53 -12.33
N LEU A 33 -13.53 -11.21 -11.04
CA LEU A 33 -12.87 -10.08 -10.39
C LEU A 33 -11.37 -10.37 -10.17
N GLU A 34 -10.54 -9.42 -10.58
CA GLU A 34 -9.09 -9.45 -10.44
C GLU A 34 -8.62 -8.23 -9.64
N VAL A 35 -7.50 -8.38 -8.92
CA VAL A 35 -6.80 -7.32 -8.21
C VAL A 35 -5.39 -7.18 -8.77
N LEU A 36 -4.93 -5.93 -8.86
CA LEU A 36 -3.54 -5.63 -9.24
C LEU A 36 -2.62 -5.84 -8.04
N LEU A 37 -1.61 -6.69 -8.20
CA LEU A 37 -0.56 -6.90 -7.21
C LEU A 37 0.82 -6.59 -7.81
N VAL A 38 1.75 -6.23 -6.94
CA VAL A 38 3.18 -6.12 -7.25
C VAL A 38 3.97 -7.17 -6.49
N THR A 39 5.15 -7.52 -6.99
CA THR A 39 6.05 -8.46 -6.33
C THR A 39 7.47 -7.93 -6.17
N LEU A 40 8.13 -8.44 -5.13
CA LEU A 40 9.45 -8.08 -4.65
C LEU A 40 10.20 -9.36 -4.24
N ARG A 41 11.52 -9.27 -4.12
CA ARG A 41 12.38 -10.35 -3.59
C ARG A 41 12.23 -11.65 -4.37
N GLN A 42 12.39 -11.59 -5.68
CA GLN A 42 12.31 -12.70 -6.61
C GLN A 42 10.98 -13.45 -6.54
N GLY A 43 9.87 -12.71 -6.40
CA GLY A 43 8.54 -13.31 -6.32
C GLY A 43 8.12 -13.77 -4.92
N ALA A 44 9.00 -13.66 -3.91
CA ALA A 44 8.73 -14.16 -2.55
C ALA A 44 7.76 -13.27 -1.76
N VAL A 45 7.67 -11.97 -2.11
CA VAL A 45 6.77 -11.03 -1.46
C VAL A 45 5.78 -10.48 -2.48
N TRP A 46 4.49 -10.62 -2.19
CA TRP A 46 3.39 -10.06 -2.96
C TRP A 46 2.67 -9.03 -2.10
N SER A 47 2.49 -7.84 -2.65
CA SER A 47 1.84 -6.73 -1.97
C SER A 47 0.91 -5.94 -2.89
N LEU A 48 0.07 -5.12 -2.28
CA LEU A 48 -0.68 -4.06 -2.96
C LEU A 48 0.27 -2.91 -3.35
N PRO A 49 0.06 -2.27 -4.51
CA PRO A 49 0.87 -1.13 -4.94
C PRO A 49 0.73 0.07 -3.99
N LYS A 50 1.86 0.70 -3.66
CA LYS A 50 1.97 1.82 -2.70
C LYS A 50 3.35 2.48 -2.77
N GLY A 51 3.41 3.76 -2.43
CA GLY A 51 4.70 4.41 -2.18
C GLY A 51 4.57 5.63 -1.26
N GLN A 52 5.64 6.43 -1.17
CA GLN A 52 5.74 7.47 -0.14
C GLN A 52 4.94 8.72 -0.53
N VAL A 53 4.33 9.36 0.46
CA VAL A 53 3.64 10.64 0.24
C VAL A 53 4.68 11.73 0.05
N GLU A 54 4.60 12.44 -1.07
CA GLU A 54 5.47 13.58 -1.35
C GLU A 54 4.98 14.87 -0.69
N PRO A 55 5.85 15.87 -0.49
CA PRO A 55 5.44 17.16 0.07
C PRO A 55 4.32 17.81 -0.75
N GLY A 56 3.19 18.09 -0.08
CA GLY A 56 2.04 18.77 -0.69
C GLY A 56 1.00 17.85 -1.33
N GLU A 57 1.26 16.55 -1.47
CA GLU A 57 0.27 15.61 -2.02
C GLU A 57 -0.81 15.21 -1.00
N ARG A 58 -2.06 15.11 -1.45
CA ARG A 58 -3.09 14.36 -0.72
C ARG A 58 -2.80 12.86 -0.84
N TYR A 59 -3.16 12.08 0.19
CA TYR A 59 -2.99 10.63 0.16
C TYR A 59 -3.68 9.96 -1.05
N SER A 60 -4.81 10.51 -1.50
CA SER A 60 -5.49 10.04 -2.70
C SER A 60 -4.69 10.29 -3.98
N GLU A 61 -3.99 11.41 -4.07
CA GLU A 61 -3.15 11.76 -5.23
C GLU A 61 -1.92 10.86 -5.27
N THR A 62 -1.22 10.74 -4.13
CA THR A 62 -0.11 9.79 -3.96
C THR A 62 -0.55 8.38 -4.36
N ALA A 63 -1.69 7.89 -3.87
CA ALA A 63 -2.12 6.53 -4.18
C ALA A 63 -2.31 6.29 -5.69
N VAL A 64 -2.86 7.27 -6.43
CA VAL A 64 -3.05 7.16 -7.88
C VAL A 64 -1.72 7.24 -8.62
N ARG A 65 -0.84 8.17 -8.22
CA ARG A 65 0.51 8.31 -8.78
C ARG A 65 1.31 7.02 -8.61
N GLU A 66 1.37 6.49 -7.39
CA GLU A 66 2.14 5.30 -7.03
C GLU A 66 1.64 4.04 -7.76
N VAL A 67 0.32 3.86 -7.87
CA VAL A 67 -0.24 2.77 -8.70
C VAL A 67 0.24 2.89 -10.14
N ARG A 68 0.23 4.11 -10.70
CA ARG A 68 0.68 4.33 -12.07
C ARG A 68 2.19 4.14 -12.23
N GLU A 69 3.00 4.59 -11.28
CA GLU A 69 4.46 4.50 -11.33
C GLU A 69 4.92 3.05 -11.17
N GLU A 70 4.49 2.35 -10.11
CA GLU A 70 4.93 0.98 -9.85
C GLU A 70 4.48 -0.01 -10.94
N THR A 71 3.34 0.24 -11.60
CA THR A 71 2.71 -0.78 -12.45
C THR A 71 2.31 -0.32 -13.85
N SER A 72 2.49 0.94 -14.23
CA SER A 72 1.97 1.53 -15.48
C SER A 72 0.43 1.45 -15.66
N VAL A 73 -0.33 1.19 -14.58
CA VAL A 73 -1.81 1.07 -14.64
C VAL A 73 -2.46 2.37 -14.20
N GLU A 74 -3.46 2.81 -14.96
CA GLU A 74 -4.31 3.95 -14.58
C GLU A 74 -5.55 3.46 -13.82
N ALA A 75 -5.86 4.13 -12.71
CA ALA A 75 -6.98 3.76 -11.86
C ALA A 75 -7.64 5.00 -11.23
N ARG A 76 -8.96 4.90 -11.03
CA ARG A 76 -9.77 5.93 -10.37
C ARG A 76 -10.14 5.51 -8.96
N ILE A 77 -9.96 6.41 -7.99
CA ILE A 77 -10.42 6.21 -6.62
C ILE A 77 -11.95 6.14 -6.56
N LEU A 78 -12.45 5.14 -5.84
CA LEU A 78 -13.87 5.00 -5.50
C LEU A 78 -14.13 5.36 -4.04
N ALA A 79 -13.28 4.90 -3.10
CA ALA A 79 -13.48 5.11 -1.67
C ALA A 79 -12.19 4.90 -0.87
N PRO A 80 -12.03 5.52 0.31
CA PRO A 80 -10.97 5.16 1.26
C PRO A 80 -11.25 3.80 1.92
N LEU A 81 -10.20 3.00 2.14
CA LEU A 81 -10.26 1.69 2.82
C LEU A 81 -9.74 1.73 4.26
N GLY A 82 -9.02 2.79 4.60
CA GLY A 82 -8.41 3.00 5.91
C GLY A 82 -6.89 2.98 5.83
N ARG A 83 -6.24 2.69 6.97
CA ARG A 83 -4.78 2.67 7.07
C ARG A 83 -4.25 1.44 7.78
N ILE A 84 -3.03 1.07 7.41
CA ILE A 84 -2.20 0.08 8.10
C ILE A 84 -1.08 0.85 8.83
N ARG A 85 -0.78 0.48 10.08
CA ARG A 85 0.37 1.01 10.82
C ARG A 85 1.19 -0.12 11.41
N TYR A 86 2.51 -0.08 11.22
CA TYR A 86 3.42 -1.06 11.79
C TYR A 86 4.78 -0.43 12.11
N HIS A 87 5.56 -1.12 12.94
CA HIS A 87 6.86 -0.66 13.43
C HIS A 87 7.93 -1.67 13.05
N PHE A 88 9.08 -1.18 12.62
CA PHE A 88 10.26 -2.02 12.38
C PHE A 88 11.53 -1.22 12.69
N THR A 89 12.63 -1.92 12.94
CA THR A 89 13.92 -1.30 13.22
C THR A 89 14.85 -1.51 12.04
N VAL A 90 15.41 -0.42 11.51
CA VAL A 90 16.49 -0.46 10.53
C VAL A 90 17.81 -0.33 11.27
N ARG A 91 18.75 -1.23 11.01
CA ARG A 91 20.12 -1.11 11.51
C ARG A 91 20.92 -0.39 10.44
N ASP A 92 21.14 0.90 10.65
CA ASP A 92 22.06 1.73 9.87
C ASP A 92 23.31 1.99 10.73
N GLU A 93 24.46 2.11 10.08
CA GLU A 93 25.85 1.76 10.44
C GLU A 93 26.43 2.19 11.81
N ALA A 94 25.65 2.80 12.72
CA ALA A 94 26.05 3.03 14.11
C ALA A 94 24.89 3.10 15.12
N THR A 95 23.63 3.27 14.70
CA THR A 95 22.49 3.45 15.62
C THR A 95 21.20 2.87 15.05
N PRO A 96 20.53 1.96 15.77
CA PRO A 96 19.23 1.45 15.35
C PRO A 96 18.20 2.58 15.19
N VAL A 97 17.51 2.60 14.04
CA VAL A 97 16.42 3.54 13.76
C VAL A 97 15.09 2.80 13.87
N ALA A 98 14.27 3.18 14.84
CA ALA A 98 12.89 2.72 14.94
C ALA A 98 12.01 3.47 13.93
N VAL A 99 11.48 2.74 12.95
CA VAL A 99 10.61 3.27 11.90
C VAL A 99 9.15 2.96 12.24
N THR A 100 8.32 4.00 12.29
CA THR A 100 6.86 3.88 12.28
C THR A 100 6.36 4.10 10.86
N LYS A 101 5.86 3.05 10.22
CA LYS A 101 5.29 3.13 8.87
C LYS A 101 3.77 3.17 8.95
N GLU A 102 3.19 4.09 8.22
CA GLU A 102 1.74 4.22 8.04
C GLU A 102 1.43 4.20 6.54
N VAL A 103 0.46 3.38 6.12
CA VAL A 103 0.05 3.28 4.72
C VAL A 103 -1.45 3.50 4.63
N HIS A 104 -1.89 4.47 3.84
CA HIS A 104 -3.31 4.74 3.55
C HIS A 104 -3.73 4.05 2.26
N TYR A 105 -4.80 3.25 2.31
CA TYR A 105 -5.27 2.51 1.13
C TYR A 105 -6.60 3.03 0.63
N PHE A 106 -6.75 3.01 -0.69
CA PHE A 106 -7.98 3.37 -1.39
C PHE A 106 -8.47 2.19 -2.25
N LEU A 107 -9.79 2.03 -2.32
CA LEU A 107 -10.42 1.20 -3.33
C LEU A 107 -10.37 1.96 -4.64
N MET A 108 -9.88 1.31 -5.68
CA MET A 108 -9.77 1.89 -7.01
C MET A 108 -10.36 0.98 -8.07
N ARG A 109 -10.89 1.59 -9.12
CA ARG A 109 -11.33 0.93 -10.34
C ARG A 109 -10.30 1.15 -11.43
N TYR A 110 -9.87 0.06 -12.06
CA TYR A 110 -9.05 0.10 -13.27
C TYR A 110 -9.67 0.98 -14.37
N GLN A 111 -8.84 1.73 -15.07
CA GLN A 111 -9.24 2.55 -16.22
C GLN A 111 -8.52 2.15 -17.50
N ALA A 112 -7.19 2.05 -17.47
CA ALA A 112 -6.38 1.80 -18.66
C ALA A 112 -4.98 1.27 -18.30
N GLY A 113 -4.25 0.81 -19.32
CA GLY A 113 -2.87 0.35 -19.21
C GLY A 113 -2.73 -1.14 -18.94
N GLU A 114 -1.54 -1.67 -19.22
CA GLU A 114 -1.19 -3.05 -18.90
C GLU A 114 -0.12 -3.06 -17.81
N PRO A 115 -0.17 -4.02 -16.85
CA PRO A 115 0.82 -4.10 -15.79
C PRO A 115 2.23 -4.22 -16.34
N LYS A 116 3.07 -3.23 -16.02
CA LYS A 116 4.50 -3.23 -16.29
C LYS A 116 5.22 -2.70 -15.06
N PRO A 117 6.08 -3.50 -14.41
CA PRO A 117 6.74 -3.09 -13.19
C PRO A 117 7.75 -1.97 -13.44
N GLN A 118 7.84 -1.02 -12.54
CA GLN A 118 9.00 -0.15 -12.44
C GLN A 118 10.12 -0.88 -11.68
N LEU A 119 11.09 -1.43 -12.43
CA LEU A 119 12.15 -2.29 -11.90
C LEU A 119 13.06 -1.63 -10.86
N ALA A 120 13.01 -0.31 -10.70
CA ALA A 120 13.70 0.39 -9.62
C ALA A 120 13.08 0.10 -8.23
N GLU A 121 11.80 -0.26 -8.18
CA GLU A 121 11.06 -0.46 -6.92
C GLU A 121 10.46 -1.87 -6.81
N VAL A 122 9.88 -2.40 -7.89
CA VAL A 122 9.17 -3.68 -7.91
C VAL A 122 9.65 -4.56 -9.06
N GLU A 123 9.61 -5.87 -8.88
CA GLU A 123 10.14 -6.83 -9.87
C GLU A 123 9.05 -7.36 -10.82
N GLY A 124 7.78 -7.23 -10.44
CA GLY A 124 6.66 -7.67 -11.24
C GLY A 124 5.37 -6.97 -10.85
N ALA A 125 4.45 -6.86 -11.81
CA ALA A 125 3.10 -6.33 -11.63
C ALA A 125 2.14 -7.23 -12.40
N GLU A 126 1.09 -7.73 -11.75
CA GLU A 126 0.17 -8.72 -12.33
C GLU A 126 -1.27 -8.48 -11.89
N TRP A 127 -2.20 -8.76 -12.81
CA TRP A 127 -3.59 -8.97 -12.46
C TRP A 127 -3.77 -10.39 -11.92
N VAL A 128 -4.27 -10.49 -10.69
CA VAL A 128 -4.43 -11.76 -9.99
C VAL A 128 -5.91 -11.96 -9.66
N PRO A 129 -6.51 -13.13 -9.96
CA PRO A 129 -7.87 -13.43 -9.51
C PRO A 129 -7.99 -13.24 -7.99
N VAL A 130 -9.05 -12.59 -7.53
CA VAL A 130 -9.19 -12.19 -6.12
C VAL A 130 -9.04 -13.37 -5.14
N HIS A 131 -9.62 -14.52 -5.47
CA HIS A 131 -9.53 -15.72 -4.62
C HIS A 131 -8.07 -16.23 -4.49
N VAL A 132 -7.25 -16.09 -5.54
CA VAL A 132 -5.81 -16.39 -5.49
C VAL A 132 -5.06 -15.33 -4.70
N ALA A 133 -5.38 -14.05 -4.94
CA ALA A 133 -4.72 -12.92 -4.28
C ALA A 133 -4.86 -12.95 -2.75
N LEU A 134 -6.00 -13.40 -2.23
CA LEU A 134 -6.24 -13.58 -0.79
C LEU A 134 -5.26 -14.58 -0.14
N SER A 135 -4.73 -15.54 -0.89
CA SER A 135 -3.71 -16.47 -0.42
C SER A 135 -2.29 -16.03 -0.79
N ARG A 136 -2.14 -15.29 -1.90
CA ARG A 136 -0.84 -14.85 -2.44
C ARG A 136 -0.25 -13.66 -1.68
N LEU A 137 -1.08 -12.73 -1.21
CA LEU A 137 -0.65 -11.55 -0.45
C LEU A 137 0.11 -11.95 0.81
N SER A 138 1.37 -11.50 0.90
CA SER A 138 2.28 -11.91 1.97
C SER A 138 1.90 -11.34 3.34
N TYR A 139 1.21 -10.20 3.38
CA TYR A 139 0.88 -9.52 4.62
C TYR A 139 -0.62 -9.61 4.95
N ALA A 140 -0.93 -10.06 6.18
CA ALA A 140 -2.32 -10.22 6.65
C ALA A 140 -3.11 -8.90 6.66
N ASN A 141 -2.44 -7.79 6.94
CA ASN A 141 -3.05 -6.46 6.96
C ASN A 141 -3.43 -5.97 5.55
N GLU A 142 -2.67 -6.31 4.51
CA GLU A 142 -3.01 -6.04 3.11
C GLU A 142 -4.12 -6.97 2.62
N ARG A 143 -4.13 -8.24 3.05
CA ARG A 143 -5.28 -9.14 2.85
C ARG A 143 -6.57 -8.57 3.43
N GLU A 144 -6.51 -7.95 4.59
CA GLU A 144 -7.66 -7.26 5.18
C GLU A 144 -8.10 -6.04 4.34
N MET A 145 -7.18 -5.28 3.76
CA MET A 145 -7.54 -4.20 2.82
C MET A 145 -8.27 -4.73 1.59
N LEU A 146 -7.83 -5.88 1.03
CA LEU A 146 -8.54 -6.54 -0.06
C LEU A 146 -9.95 -6.97 0.37
N HIS A 147 -10.12 -7.61 1.53
CA HIS A 147 -11.47 -7.95 2.03
C HIS A 147 -12.39 -6.72 2.15
N ARG A 148 -11.88 -5.60 2.67
CA ARG A 148 -12.64 -4.34 2.76
C ARG A 148 -13.01 -3.79 1.39
N ALA A 149 -12.12 -3.91 0.42
CA ALA A 149 -12.37 -3.52 -0.96
C ALA A 149 -13.50 -4.34 -1.56
N LEU A 150 -13.48 -5.67 -1.40
CA LEU A 150 -14.52 -6.56 -1.92
C LEU A 150 -15.90 -6.26 -1.31
N LYS A 151 -15.98 -6.10 0.02
CA LYS A 151 -17.23 -5.71 0.71
C LYS A 151 -17.81 -4.38 0.22
N ARG A 152 -16.94 -3.45 -0.21
CA ARG A 152 -17.37 -2.16 -0.79
C ARG A 152 -17.68 -2.27 -2.27
N TRP A 153 -17.03 -3.18 -3.00
CA TRP A 153 -17.26 -3.40 -4.42
C TRP A 153 -18.63 -4.04 -4.70
N GLU A 154 -19.05 -4.96 -3.84
CA GLU A 154 -20.37 -5.62 -3.91
C GLU A 154 -21.54 -4.69 -3.56
N LYS A 155 -21.26 -3.59 -2.85
CA LYS A 155 -22.24 -2.55 -2.56
C LYS A 155 -22.11 -1.47 -3.64
N PRO A 156 -22.94 -1.47 -4.70
CA PRO A 156 -22.93 -0.36 -5.64
C PRO A 156 -23.07 0.95 -4.86
N SER A 157 -22.09 1.84 -5.02
CA SER A 157 -22.16 3.17 -4.45
C SER A 157 -23.37 3.86 -5.07
N ARG A 158 -24.40 4.15 -4.26
CA ARG A 158 -25.66 4.80 -4.65
C ARG A 158 -25.53 6.24 -5.16
N SER A 159 -24.35 6.67 -5.56
CA SER A 159 -24.10 8.03 -6.04
C SER A 159 -23.41 7.93 -7.38
N LEU A 160 -24.20 8.03 -8.46
CA LEU A 160 -23.89 8.55 -9.81
C LEU A 160 -24.96 8.05 -10.81
N GLU A 161 -26.24 8.30 -10.53
CA GLU A 161 -27.30 8.41 -11.55
C GLU A 161 -27.99 9.76 -11.33
N ALA A 162 -27.28 10.83 -11.68
CA ALA A 162 -27.85 12.15 -11.86
C ALA A 162 -26.84 12.92 -12.73
N THR A 163 -26.99 12.76 -14.04
CA THR A 163 -26.89 13.81 -15.09
C THR A 163 -27.13 13.11 -16.43
N GLN A 164 -28.41 12.90 -16.74
CA GLN A 164 -28.94 12.86 -18.09
C GLN A 164 -30.44 13.13 -17.96
N ALA A 165 -30.77 14.42 -17.97
CA ALA A 165 -32.09 14.99 -18.24
C ALA A 165 -31.85 16.34 -18.93
#